data_AF-A0A239GLT2-F1
#
_entry.id   AF-A0A239GLT2-F1
#
_cell.length_a   1.000
_cell.length_b   1.000
_cell.length_c   1.000
_cell.angle_alpha   90.00
_cell.angle_beta   90.00
_cell.angle_gamma   90.00
#
_symmetry.space_group_name_H-M   'P 1'
#
loop_
_entity.id
_entity.type
_entity.pdbx_description
1 polymer ?
#
loop_
_entity_poly.entity_id
_entity_poly.type
_entity_poly.pdbx_seq_one_letter_code
_entity_poly.pdbx_strand_id
1 'polypeptide(L)'
;MVKIDNLKAKTAEKLIKGLIDKKAVVQTDESTTYSNLEDCIDVHVSELSSTKEGKFNLKWAHIAISNLKRDLQKYHMVSEKMLQNYLNEFCYKLNRRYFGEKLFDRLVIASICPYLYTSG
;
A
#
# COMPACT_ATOMS: atom_id res chain seq x y z
N MET A 1 1.40 0.02 -2.87
CA MET A 1 0.07 0.67 -2.81
C MET A 1 -0.63 0.43 -4.14
N VAL A 2 -1.93 0.19 -4.12
CA VAL A 2 -2.72 -0.15 -5.32
C VAL A 2 -3.90 0.82 -5.42
N LYS A 3 -4.15 1.35 -6.62
CA LYS A 3 -5.36 2.12 -6.93
C LYS A 3 -6.54 1.16 -6.85
N ILE A 4 -7.51 1.48 -6.00
CA ILE A 4 -8.80 0.81 -5.98
C ILE A 4 -9.81 1.62 -6.80
N ASP A 5 -10.61 0.93 -7.61
CA ASP A 5 -11.57 1.60 -8.50
C ASP A 5 -12.78 2.18 -7.74
N ASN A 6 -13.19 1.53 -6.66
CA ASN A 6 -14.31 1.96 -5.83
C ASN A 6 -14.21 1.37 -4.42
N LEU A 7 -14.92 1.99 -3.46
CA LEU A 7 -14.92 1.60 -2.05
C LEU A 7 -15.91 0.45 -1.71
N LYS A 8 -16.40 -0.30 -2.70
CA LYS A 8 -17.30 -1.42 -2.44
C LYS A 8 -16.54 -2.60 -1.83
N ALA A 9 -17.13 -3.27 -0.85
CA ALA A 9 -16.52 -4.42 -0.17
C ALA A 9 -16.05 -5.50 -1.14
N LYS A 10 -16.87 -5.87 -2.13
CA LYS A 10 -16.51 -6.87 -3.17
C LYS A 10 -15.23 -6.53 -3.94
N THR A 11 -14.98 -5.24 -4.19
CA THR A 11 -13.78 -4.79 -4.92
C THR A 11 -12.54 -4.97 -4.04
N ALA A 12 -12.63 -4.57 -2.77
CA ALA A 12 -11.55 -4.72 -1.80
C ALA A 12 -11.24 -6.19 -1.52
N GLU A 13 -12.27 -7.02 -1.31
CA GLU A 13 -12.17 -8.47 -1.09
C GLU A 13 -11.40 -9.16 -2.24
N LYS A 14 -11.79 -8.86 -3.49
CA LYS A 14 -11.12 -9.43 -4.68
C LYS A 14 -9.64 -9.06 -4.74
N LEU A 15 -9.29 -7.82 -4.41
CA LEU A 15 -7.89 -7.36 -4.41
C LEU A 15 -7.09 -8.03 -3.29
N ILE A 16 -7.65 -8.07 -2.08
CA ILE A 16 -7.02 -8.65 -0.91
C ILE A 16 -6.72 -10.13 -1.14
N LYS A 17 -7.68 -10.89 -1.66
CA LYS A 17 -7.53 -12.31 -1.97
C LYS A 17 -6.43 -12.61 -3.00
N GLY A 18 -6.12 -11.66 -3.89
CA GLY A 18 -5.09 -11.82 -4.92
C GLY A 18 -3.72 -11.26 -4.54
N LEU A 19 -3.64 -10.37 -3.55
CA LEU A 19 -2.43 -9.63 -3.21
C LEU A 19 -1.85 -9.96 -1.84
N ILE A 20 -2.68 -10.53 -0.95
CA ILE A 20 -2.32 -10.79 0.45
C ILE A 20 -2.38 -12.31 0.69
N ASP A 21 -1.37 -12.83 1.38
CA ASP A 21 -1.38 -14.22 1.84
C ASP A 21 -2.51 -14.43 2.85
N LYS A 22 -3.25 -15.54 2.74
CA LYS A 22 -4.33 -15.88 3.67
C LYS A 22 -3.87 -15.93 5.14
N LYS A 23 -2.60 -16.28 5.38
CA LYS A 23 -1.99 -16.35 6.72
C LYS A 23 -1.52 -15.00 7.26
N ALA A 24 -1.62 -13.93 6.46
CA ALA A 24 -1.23 -12.61 6.92
C ALA A 24 -2.19 -12.10 8.00
N VAL A 25 -1.66 -11.30 8.93
CA VAL A 25 -2.49 -10.52 9.84
C VAL A 25 -2.82 -9.21 9.14
N VAL A 26 -4.10 -8.97 8.88
CA VAL A 26 -4.56 -7.76 8.20
C VAL A 26 -5.22 -6.84 9.20
N GLN A 27 -4.79 -5.58 9.17
CA GLN A 27 -5.33 -4.56 10.02
C GLN A 27 -5.95 -3.44 9.20
N THR A 28 -7.18 -3.07 9.52
CA THR A 28 -7.93 -2.03 8.80
C THR A 28 -8.58 -1.03 9.75
N ASP A 29 -9.09 0.07 9.18
CA ASP A 29 -10.08 0.89 9.87
C ASP A 29 -11.44 0.16 9.91
N GLU A 30 -12.40 0.75 10.63
CA GLU A 30 -13.78 0.26 10.76
C GLU A 30 -14.67 0.61 9.54
N SER A 31 -14.06 0.77 8.36
CA SER A 31 -14.80 1.05 7.14
C SER A 31 -15.63 -0.16 6.69
N THR A 32 -16.85 0.09 6.21
CA THR A 32 -17.71 -0.93 5.58
C THR A 32 -17.10 -1.53 4.31
N THR A 33 -16.05 -0.92 3.76
CA THR A 33 -15.26 -1.47 2.66
C THR A 33 -14.53 -2.76 3.06
N TYR A 34 -14.17 -2.93 4.33
CA TYR A 34 -13.39 -4.06 4.83
C TYR A 34 -14.20 -5.02 5.72
N SER A 35 -15.53 -4.97 5.67
CA SER A 35 -16.38 -5.77 6.55
C SER A 35 -16.39 -7.27 6.23
N ASN A 36 -16.03 -7.67 5.01
CA ASN A 36 -16.20 -9.04 4.50
C ASN A 36 -14.84 -9.70 4.22
N LEU A 37 -13.95 -9.74 5.22
CA LEU A 37 -12.59 -10.29 5.05
C LEU A 37 -12.38 -11.65 5.71
N GLU A 38 -13.35 -12.14 6.45
CA GLU A 38 -13.32 -13.41 7.20
C GLU A 38 -13.00 -14.63 6.29
N ASP A 39 -13.52 -14.64 5.07
CA ASP A 39 -13.28 -15.72 4.09
C ASP A 39 -11.94 -15.60 3.35
N CYS A 40 -11.27 -14.45 3.47
CA CYS A 40 -10.06 -14.12 2.72
C CYS A 40 -8.79 -14.24 3.54
N ILE A 41 -8.86 -13.96 4.85
CA ILE A 41 -7.69 -13.79 5.72
C ILE A 41 -7.98 -14.43 7.08
N ASP A 42 -6.98 -15.12 7.64
CA ASP A 42 -7.09 -15.84 8.91
C ASP A 42 -7.27 -14.90 10.11
N VAL A 43 -6.60 -13.75 10.11
CA VAL A 43 -6.69 -12.76 11.19
C VAL A 43 -6.97 -11.37 10.62
N HIS A 44 -8.17 -10.84 10.90
CA HIS A 44 -8.56 -9.47 10.59
C HIS A 44 -8.78 -8.68 11.89
N VAL A 45 -8.02 -7.60 12.07
CA VAL A 45 -8.15 -6.67 13.19
C VAL A 45 -8.71 -5.35 12.66
N SER A 46 -9.89 -4.96 13.11
CA SER A 46 -10.50 -3.67 12.81
C SER A 46 -10.35 -2.73 14.00
N GLU A 47 -9.94 -1.48 13.75
CA GLU A 47 -9.79 -0.46 14.78
C GLU A 47 -10.51 0.84 14.40
N LEU A 48 -11.14 1.48 15.39
CA LEU A 48 -11.75 2.79 15.23
C LEU A 48 -10.67 3.86 15.04
N SER A 49 -10.76 4.64 13.97
CA SER A 49 -9.85 5.76 13.70
C SER A 49 -10.21 7.00 14.53
N SER A 50 -10.22 6.90 15.87
CA SER A 50 -10.53 8.04 16.75
C SER A 50 -9.28 8.72 17.30
N THR A 51 -9.35 10.04 17.49
CA THR A 51 -8.24 10.86 18.02
C THR A 51 -7.96 10.62 19.51
N LYS A 52 -8.91 10.06 20.27
CA LYS A 52 -8.75 9.74 21.69
C LYS A 52 -8.11 8.38 21.94
N GLU A 53 -8.30 7.43 21.01
CA GLU A 53 -7.92 6.01 21.18
C GLU A 53 -7.10 5.46 20.02
N GLY A 54 -6.53 6.33 19.16
CA GLY A 54 -5.57 5.99 18.09
C GLY A 54 -4.23 5.48 18.61
N LYS A 55 -4.27 4.41 19.43
CA LYS A 55 -3.12 3.75 20.01
C LYS A 55 -2.47 2.87 18.95
N PHE A 56 -1.53 3.50 18.27
CA PHE A 56 -0.36 2.90 17.62
C PHE A 56 -0.51 2.35 16.20
N ASN A 57 -1.56 1.61 15.84
CA ASN A 57 -1.43 0.72 14.69
C ASN A 57 -1.75 1.36 13.30
N LEU A 58 -2.80 2.19 13.17
CA LEU A 58 -3.06 2.90 11.90
C LEU A 58 -2.19 4.16 11.70
N LYS A 59 -1.39 4.54 12.71
CA LYS A 59 -0.53 5.73 12.67
C LYS A 59 0.40 5.72 11.45
N TRP A 60 1.01 4.57 11.14
CA TRP A 60 1.91 4.43 10.01
C TRP A 60 1.20 4.58 8.67
N ALA A 61 -0.03 4.09 8.55
CA ALA A 61 -0.86 4.30 7.36
C ALA A 61 -1.18 5.80 7.17
N HIS A 62 -1.57 6.50 8.24
CA HIS A 62 -1.81 7.96 8.19
C HIS A 62 -0.54 8.75 7.83
N ILE A 63 0.63 8.36 8.36
CA ILE A 63 1.92 8.96 8.00
C ILE A 63 2.22 8.72 6.52
N ALA A 64 2.05 7.50 6.03
CA ALA A 64 2.26 7.15 4.63
C ALA A 64 1.34 7.97 3.71
N ILE A 65 0.05 8.09 4.04
CA ILE A 65 -0.91 8.93 3.30
C ILE A 65 -0.49 10.40 3.30
N SER A 66 -0.06 10.92 4.45
CA SER A 66 0.39 12.32 4.58
C SER A 66 1.64 12.60 3.75
N ASN A 67 2.60 11.67 3.74
CA ASN A 67 3.79 11.76 2.91
C ASN A 67 3.48 11.65 1.42
N LEU A 68 2.56 10.77 1.02
CA LEU A 68 2.11 10.65 -0.36
C LEU A 68 1.47 11.96 -0.83
N LYS A 69 0.58 12.57 -0.03
CA LYS A 69 -0.03 13.87 -0.36
C LYS A 69 1.03 14.93 -0.61
N ARG A 70 2.08 14.98 0.22
CA ARG A 70 3.21 15.91 0.05
C ARG A 70 4.06 15.58 -1.18
N ASP A 71 4.26 14.30 -1.49
CA ASP A 71 5.00 13.89 -2.70
C ASP A 71 4.24 14.28 -3.98
N LEU A 72 2.92 14.11 -3.98
CA LEU A 72 2.07 14.47 -5.12
C LEU A 72 2.07 15.98 -5.42
N GLN A 73 2.30 16.84 -4.42
CA GLN A 73 2.41 18.30 -4.62
C GLN A 73 3.60 18.72 -5.49
N LYS A 74 4.57 17.83 -5.73
CA LYS A 74 5.70 18.09 -6.64
C LYS A 74 5.26 18.16 -8.10
N TYR A 75 4.15 17.52 -8.44
CA TYR A 75 3.61 17.54 -9.79
C TYR A 75 2.71 18.76 -9.95
N HIS A 76 2.95 19.55 -11.00
CA HIS A 76 2.11 20.70 -11.34
C HIS A 76 0.65 20.30 -11.59
N MET A 77 0.42 19.10 -12.15
CA MET A 77 -0.90 18.50 -12.33
C MET A 77 -0.85 17.00 -12.05
N VAL A 78 -1.77 16.51 -11.23
CA VAL A 78 -1.94 15.08 -10.95
C VAL A 78 -3.08 14.55 -11.81
N SER A 79 -2.75 13.64 -12.73
CA SER A 79 -3.75 12.97 -13.58
C SER A 79 -4.24 11.67 -12.97
N GLU A 80 -5.56 11.45 -12.94
CA GLU A 80 -6.14 10.18 -12.48
C GLU A 80 -5.68 8.98 -13.31
N LYS A 81 -5.44 9.19 -14.62
CA LYS A 81 -4.93 8.16 -15.54
C LYS A 81 -3.54 7.66 -15.13
N MET A 82 -2.75 8.50 -14.46
CA MET A 82 -1.40 8.18 -14.01
C MET A 82 -1.32 7.86 -12.52
N LEU A 83 -2.47 7.77 -11.82
CA LEU A 83 -2.48 7.62 -10.36
C LEU A 83 -1.68 6.40 -9.87
N GLN A 84 -1.80 5.26 -10.56
CA GLN A 84 -1.03 4.07 -10.21
C GLN A 84 0.48 4.29 -10.39
N ASN A 85 0.91 5.05 -11.39
CA ASN A 85 2.32 5.36 -11.61
C ASN A 85 2.86 6.23 -10.47
N TYR A 86 2.12 7.25 -10.04
CA TYR A 86 2.52 8.07 -8.89
C TYR A 86 2.59 7.22 -7.59
N LEU A 87 1.63 6.31 -7.38
CA LEU A 87 1.65 5.40 -6.24
C LEU A 87 2.85 4.45 -6.29
N ASN A 88 3.18 3.90 -7.46
CA ASN A 88 4.32 3.02 -7.65
C ASN A 88 5.64 3.76 -7.37
N GLU A 89 5.79 4.97 -7.91
CA GLU A 89 6.96 5.81 -7.68
C GLU A 89 7.12 6.18 -6.20
N PHE A 90 6.02 6.56 -5.53
CA PHE A 90 6.02 6.83 -4.11
C PHE A 90 6.46 5.61 -3.30
N CYS A 91 5.88 4.42 -3.57
CA CYS A 91 6.27 3.18 -2.90
C CYS A 91 7.75 2.85 -3.11
N TYR A 92 8.23 3.02 -4.35
CA TYR A 92 9.62 2.79 -4.70
C TYR A 92 10.59 3.73 -3.98
N LYS A 93 10.24 5.01 -3.81
CA LYS A 93 11.02 5.96 -3.01
C LYS A 93 10.95 5.63 -1.52
N LEU A 94 9.75 5.34 -1.00
CA LEU A 94 9.52 5.06 0.41
C LEU A 94 10.30 3.82 0.89
N ASN A 95 10.26 2.73 0.12
CA ASN A 95 10.91 1.46 0.46
C ASN A 95 12.44 1.51 0.40
N ARG A 96 13.01 2.52 -0.28
CA ARG A 96 14.46 2.64 -0.49
C ARG A 96 15.08 3.82 0.25
N ARG A 97 14.30 4.54 1.06
CA ARG A 97 14.73 5.72 1.80
C ARG A 97 15.96 5.48 2.67
N TYR A 98 16.12 4.27 3.19
CA TYR A 98 17.20 3.89 4.11
C TYR A 98 18.37 3.17 3.41
N PHE A 99 18.44 3.17 2.08
CA PHE A 99 19.49 2.43 1.37
C PHE A 99 20.85 3.16 1.37
N GLY A 100 20.88 4.47 1.66
CA GLY A 100 22.12 5.25 1.74
C GLY A 100 22.95 5.13 0.45
N GLU A 101 24.25 4.85 0.61
CA GLU A 101 25.21 4.70 -0.49
C GLU A 101 24.88 3.52 -1.43
N LYS A 102 24.13 2.51 -0.95
CA LYS A 102 23.75 1.32 -1.74
C LYS A 102 22.68 1.59 -2.79
N LEU A 103 22.19 2.83 -2.90
CA LEU A 103 21.10 3.19 -3.80
C LEU A 103 21.47 2.96 -5.27
N PHE A 104 22.70 3.32 -5.65
CA PHE A 104 23.20 3.15 -7.02
C PHE A 104 23.34 1.66 -7.38
N ASP A 105 24.07 0.88 -6.57
CA ASP A 105 24.28 -0.54 -6.82
C ASP A 105 22.96 -1.31 -6.89
N ARG A 106 22.00 -1.00 -6.01
CA ARG A 106 20.67 -1.62 -6.03
C ARG A 106 19.84 -1.21 -7.24
N LEU A 107 20.01 0.02 -7.75
CA LEU A 107 19.38 0.43 -9.01
C LEU A 107 19.96 -0.38 -10.17
N VAL A 108 21.28 -0.50 -10.26
CA VAL A 108 21.96 -1.30 -11.29
C VAL A 108 21.46 -2.74 -11.25
N ILE A 109 21.45 -3.38 -10.08
CA ILE A 109 20.93 -4.75 -9.90
C ILE A 109 19.48 -4.85 -10.38
N ALA A 110 18.61 -3.92 -10.02
CA ALA A 110 17.20 -3.95 -10.44
C ALA A 110 17.02 -3.72 -11.95
N SER A 111 17.93 -2.99 -12.60
CA SER A 111 17.91 -2.74 -14.05
C SER A 111 18.44 -3.91 -14.88
N ILE A 112 19.43 -4.66 -14.35
CA ILE A 112 20.04 -5.79 -15.06
C ILE A 112 19.42 -7.14 -14.69
N CYS A 113 18.73 -7.24 -13.56
CA CYS A 113 18.06 -8.45 -13.11
C CYS A 113 16.57 -8.36 -13.48
N PRO A 114 16.13 -8.93 -14.62
CA PRO A 114 14.72 -8.99 -14.94
C PRO A 114 14.00 -9.83 -13.87
N TYR A 115 12.99 -9.26 -13.22
CA TYR A 115 12.10 -9.94 -12.26
C TYR A 115 11.23 -11.05 -12.90
N LEU A 116 11.67 -11.66 -14.01
CA LEU A 116 10.95 -12.67 -14.79
C LEU A 116 11.50 -14.09 -14.52
N TYR A 117 11.68 -14.46 -13.26
CA TYR A 117 11.68 -15.85 -12.76
C TYR A 117 11.40 -15.70 -11.26
N THR A 118 10.22 -15.99 -10.73
CA THR A 118 9.58 -17.31 -10.70
C THR A 118 8.05 -17.17 -10.57
N SER A 119 7.33 -17.40 -11.67
CA SER A 119 6.01 -18.03 -11.60
C SER A 119 6.27 -19.52 -11.73
N GLY A 120 6.24 -20.23 -10.61
CA GLY A 120 6.37 -21.68 -10.51
C GLY A 120 5.74 -22.14 -9.21
#